data_AF-A0AA38C2Z0-F1
#
_entry.id   AF-A0AA38C2Z0-F1
#
_cell.length_a   1.000
_cell.length_b   1.000
_cell.length_c   1.000
_cell.angle_alpha   90.00
_cell.angle_beta   90.00
_cell.angle_gamma   90.00
#
_symmetry.space_group_name_H-M   'P 1'
#
loop_
_entity.id
_entity.type
_entity.pdbx_description
1 polymer ?
#
loop_
_entity_poly.entity_id
_entity_poly.type
_entity_poly.pdbx_seq_one_letter_code
_entity_poly.pdbx_strand_id
1 'polypeptide(L)' 'DMLVTGKNMQEIKVLKQQLGDSFAMKDLGTEKQILAMRINQNRKERKLVLSQEEYIKEVLERFSMQDAKPV' A
#
# COMPACT_ATOMS: atom_id res chain seq x y z
N ASP A 1 7.09 6.49 0.88
CA ASP A 1 6.36 5.46 1.65
C ASP A 1 6.73 4.07 1.20
N MET A 2 6.74 3.11 2.13
CA MET A 2 7.09 1.71 1.84
C MET A 2 6.15 0.77 2.60
N LEU A 3 5.70 -0.30 1.95
CA LEU A 3 4.92 -1.37 2.57
C LEU A 3 5.80 -2.60 2.77
N VAL A 4 5.92 -3.06 4.02
CA VAL A 4 6.63 -4.30 4.37
C VAL A 4 5.63 -5.33 4.89
N THR A 5 5.62 -6.52 4.28
CA THR A 5 4.70 -7.61 4.62
C THR A 5 5.45 -8.94 4.67
N GLY A 6 4.97 -9.89 5.48
CA GLY A 6 5.62 -11.18 5.67
C GLY A 6 4.88 -12.03 6.71
N LYS A 7 5.22 -13.33 6.75
CA LYS A 7 4.63 -14.27 7.72
C LYS A 7 5.32 -14.21 9.08
N ASN A 8 6.61 -13.91 9.10
CA ASN A 8 7.42 -13.86 10.31
C ASN A 8 7.60 -12.42 10.80
N MET A 9 6.97 -12.08 11.92
CA MET A 9 7.06 -10.74 12.50
C MET A 9 8.47 -10.39 13.01
N GLN A 10 9.28 -11.39 13.37
CA GLN A 10 10.66 -11.15 13.80
C GLN A 10 11.53 -10.71 12.63
N GLU A 11 11.42 -11.39 11.48
CA GLU A 11 12.11 -11.01 10.24
C GLU A 11 11.70 -9.61 9.78
N ILE A 12 10.41 -9.28 9.82
CA ILE A 12 9.92 -7.93 9.50
C ILE A 12 10.55 -6.89 10.42
N LYS A 13 10.68 -7.19 11.72
CA LYS A 13 11.29 -6.27 12.69
C LYS A 13 12.78 -6.06 12.41
N VAL A 14 13.52 -7.13 12.13
CA VAL A 14 14.94 -7.05 11.75
C VAL A 14 15.11 -6.22 10.48
N LEU A 15 14.29 -6.46 9.46
CA LEU A 15 14.34 -5.70 8.21
C LEU A 15 14.03 -4.21 8.43
N LYS A 16 13.00 -3.89 9.23
CA LYS A 16 12.67 -2.49 9.59
C LYS A 16 13.85 -1.80 10.28
N GLN A 17 14.57 -2.51 11.14
CA GLN A 17 15.74 -1.96 11.83
C GLN A 17 16.90 -1.69 10.85
N GLN A 18 17.25 -2.67 10.02
CA GLN A 18 18.32 -2.52 9.01
C GLN A 18 18.06 -1.37 8.03
N LEU A 19 16.81 -1.21 7.60
CA LEU A 19 16.42 -0.09 6.76
C LEU A 19 16.48 1.24 7.52
N GLY A 20 16.16 1.26 8.81
CA GLY A 20 16.23 2.45 9.67
C GLY A 20 17.67 2.90 9.95
N ASP A 21 18.63 1.97 9.93
CA ASP A 21 20.06 2.27 10.06
C ASP A 21 20.62 2.94 8.80
N SER A 22 20.05 2.63 7.63
CA SER A 22 20.51 3.15 6.32
C SER A 22 19.72 4.38 5.85
N PHE A 23 18.47 4.53 6.29
CA PHE A 23 17.55 5.56 5.84
C PHE A 23 16.83 6.20 7.02
N ALA A 24 16.62 7.52 6.97
CA ALA A 24 15.75 8.20 7.92
C ALA A 24 14.30 7.73 7.70
N MET A 25 13.84 6.81 8.54
CA MET A 25 12.51 6.20 8.42
C MET A 25 11.62 6.53 9.61
N LYS A 26 10.31 6.60 9.34
CA LYS A 26 9.27 6.64 10.36
C LYS A 26 8.37 5.42 10.18
N ASP A 27 8.18 4.67 11.26
CA ASP A 27 7.16 3.61 11.25
C ASP A 27 5.79 4.27 11.37
N LEU A 28 4.95 4.03 10.36
CA LEU A 28 3.61 4.56 10.29
C LEU A 28 2.57 3.53 10.79
N GLY A 29 3.00 2.29 11.03
CA GLY A 29 2.18 1.23 11.63
C GLY A 29 1.38 0.44 10.60
N THR A 30 0.10 0.20 10.88
CA THR A 30 -0.79 -0.48 9.93
C THR A 30 -1.53 0.57 9.11
N GLU A 31 -0.88 1.04 8.05
CA GLU A 31 -1.50 1.94 7.08
C GLU A 31 -2.67 1.29 6.35
N LYS A 32 -3.74 2.07 6.18
CA LYS A 32 -4.85 1.74 5.29
C LYS A 32 -4.59 2.19 3.85
N GLN A 33 -3.56 3.03 3.63
CA GLN A 33 -3.21 3.57 2.33
C GLN A 33 -1.70 3.75 2.17
N ILE A 34 -1.19 3.52 0.97
CA ILE A 34 0.18 3.83 0.55
C ILE A 34 0.16 4.35 -0.89
N LEU A 35 0.74 5.52 -1.16
CA LEU A 35 0.81 6.07 -2.53
C LEU A 35 -0.55 6.05 -3.28
N ALA A 36 -1.62 6.49 -2.62
CA ALA A 36 -3.01 6.43 -3.14
C ALA A 36 -3.57 5.01 -3.41
N MET A 37 -2.87 3.96 -2.99
CA MET A 37 -3.38 2.59 -2.96
C MET A 37 -4.03 2.29 -1.62
N ARG A 38 -5.28 1.84 -1.63
CA ARG A 38 -5.94 1.29 -0.44
C ARG A 38 -5.40 -0.11 -0.15
N ILE A 39 -5.08 -0.35 1.12
CA ILE A 39 -4.61 -1.64 1.64
C ILE A 39 -5.72 -2.25 2.50
N ASN A 40 -6.14 -3.46 2.18
CA ASN A 40 -7.04 -4.26 3.00
C ASN A 40 -6.37 -5.59 3.36
N GLN A 41 -6.06 -5.75 4.64
CA GLN A 41 -5.44 -6.98 5.15
C GLN A 41 -6.47 -7.80 5.94
N ASN A 42 -6.85 -8.96 5.39
CA ASN A 42 -7.64 -9.95 6.11
C ASN A 42 -6.71 -11.06 6.64
N ARG A 43 -6.33 -10.94 7.92
CA ARG A 43 -5.44 -11.91 8.58
C ARG A 43 -6.08 -13.28 8.76
N LYS A 44 -7.40 -13.36 8.94
CA LYS A 44 -8.12 -14.63 9.09
C LYS A 44 -8.06 -15.47 7.82
N GLU A 45 -8.28 -14.81 6.68
CA GLU A 45 -8.20 -15.43 5.37
C GLU A 45 -6.79 -15.45 4.77
N ARG A 46 -5.81 -14.85 5.46
CA ARG A 46 -4.43 -14.66 4.98
C ARG A 46 -4.38 -13.98 3.60
N LYS A 47 -5.27 -13.00 3.38
CA LYS A 47 -5.35 -12.20 2.15
C LYS A 47 -4.88 -10.77 2.39
N LEU A 48 -4.10 -10.25 1.45
CA LEU A 48 -3.76 -8.84 1.33
C LEU A 48 -4.31 -8.36 -0.01
N VAL A 49 -5.21 -7.39 0.02
CA VAL A 49 -5.79 -6.77 -1.17
C VAL A 49 -5.28 -5.34 -1.27
N LEU A 50 -4.79 -4.99 -2.45
CA LEU A 50 -4.40 -3.63 -2.81
C LEU A 50 -5.38 -3.13 -3.87
N SER A 51 -5.92 -1.92 -3.68
CA SER A 51 -6.84 -1.29 -4.64
C SER A 51 -6.37 0.11 -5.00
N GLN A 52 -6.35 0.41 -6.30
CA GLN A 52 -6.10 1.74 -6.86
C GLN A 52 -7.35 2.37 -7.45
N GLU A 53 -8.54 1.82 -7.16
CA GLU A 53 -9.79 2.28 -7.78
C GLU A 53 -10.02 3.79 -7.63
N GLU A 54 -9.75 4.33 -6.44
CA GLU A 54 -9.87 5.78 -6.16
C GLU A 54 -8.87 6.60 -6.96
N TYR A 55 -7.61 6.17 -7.02
CA TYR A 55 -6.59 6.82 -7.84
C TYR A 55 -6.94 6.79 -9.33
N ILE A 56 -7.45 5.67 -9.83
CA ILE A 56 -7.88 5.56 -11.24
C ILE A 56 -9.03 6.53 -11.51
N LYS A 57 -10.01 6.65 -10.60
CA LYS A 57 -11.10 7.63 -10.73
C LYS A 57 -10.56 9.06 -10.80
N GLU A 58 -9.65 9.43 -9.91
CA GLU A 58 -9.00 10.75 -9.91
C GLU A 58 -8.27 11.03 -11.23
N VAL A 59 -7.57 10.03 -11.77
CA VAL A 59 -6.87 10.16 -13.07
C VAL A 59 -7.87 10.34 -14.21
N LEU A 60 -8.94 9.55 -14.25
CA LEU A 60 -9.97 9.68 -15.29
C LEU A 60 -10.65 11.05 -15.25
N GLU A 61 -11.02 11.54 -14.06
CA GLU A 61 -11.59 12.87 -13.89
C GLU A 61 -10.62 13.97 -14.32
N ARG A 62 -9.34 13.86 -13.94
CA ARG A 62 -8.29 14.82 -14.31
C ARG A 62 -8.13 14.98 -15.82
N PHE A 63 -8.32 13.91 -16.59
CA PHE A 63 -8.21 13.92 -18.05
C PHE A 63 -9.56 13.99 -18.76
N SER A 64 -10.68 14.20 -18.04
CA SER A 64 -12.04 14.24 -18.59
C SER A 64 -12.42 12.95 -19.34
N MET A 65 -11.96 11.81 -18.82
CA MET A 65 -12.14 10.46 -19.39
C MET A 65 -13.08 9.58 -18.56
N GLN A 66 -13.83 10.14 -17.62
CA GLN A 66 -14.74 9.39 -16.74
C GLN A 66 -15.82 8.58 -17.49
N ASP A 67 -16.21 9.03 -18.70
CA ASP A 67 -17.20 8.38 -19.57
C ASP A 67 -16.55 7.67 -20.77
N ALA A 68 -15.23 7.49 -20.77
CA ALA A 68 -14.52 6.82 -21.85
C ALA A 68 -14.98 5.36 -21.96
N LYS A 69 -15.18 4.89 -23.20
CA LYS A 69 -15.60 3.49 -23.43
C LYS A 69 -14.47 2.54 -23.04
N PRO A 70 -14.76 1.47 -22.28
CA PRO A 70 -13.78 0.42 -22.03
C PRO A 70 -13.42 -0.27 -23.35
N VAL A 71 -12.14 -0.65 -23.47
CA VAL A 71 -11.64 -1.50 -24.56
C VAL A 71 -11.81 -2.99 -24.24
#